data_AF-Q1JZC3-F1
#
_entry.id   AF-Q1JZC3-F1
#
_cell.length_a   1.000
_cell.length_b   1.000
_cell.length_c   1.000
_cell.angle_alpha   90.00
_cell.angle_beta   90.00
_cell.angle_gamma   90.00
#
_symmetry.space_group_name_H-M   'P 1'
#
loop_
_entity.id
_entity.type
_entity.pdbx_description
1 polymer ?
#
loop_
_entity_poly.entity_id
_entity_poly.type
_entity_poly.pdbx_seq_one_letter_code
_entity_poly.pdbx_strand_id
1 'polypeptide(L)'
;MAMLRFYFRHLAIPLPLLFGLFYLFDGRGWDLLCSDLFFDSAQGLWPYKHSWWANELLHDGGRHLIVVIAATDLLLFALSFSHHSHWRQARRVSGYLLLCIALGTGLTAIGKKITHRHCPKHYQRYGGTIPYQPILALNNKRQATTKGGPGRCFPAGHASGAFSLIGLYFIGQRHSRSFAMAGLSFSMILGLLFTFGQLVRGAHFISHSIATLILCWTIAVLFAPLVINPAEHPLPTKH
;
A
#
# COMPACT_ATOMS: atom_id res chain seq x y z
N MET A 1 -0.31 -30.42 -0.76
CA MET A 1 -1.39 -29.91 -1.66
C MET A 1 -2.14 -28.69 -1.10
N ALA A 2 -2.59 -28.66 0.16
CA ALA A 2 -3.39 -27.55 0.70
C ALA A 2 -2.68 -26.18 0.69
N MET A 3 -1.42 -26.12 1.12
CA MET A 3 -0.58 -24.90 1.06
C MET A 3 -0.48 -24.32 -0.36
N LEU A 4 -0.23 -25.18 -1.35
CA LEU A 4 -0.12 -24.75 -2.75
C LEU A 4 -1.45 -24.18 -3.27
N ARG A 5 -2.58 -24.81 -2.93
CA ARG A 5 -3.92 -24.30 -3.26
C ARG A 5 -4.20 -22.95 -2.60
N PHE A 6 -3.77 -22.77 -1.34
CA PHE A 6 -3.91 -21.49 -0.63
C PHE A 6 -3.16 -20.37 -1.35
N TYR A 7 -1.86 -20.56 -1.64
CA TYR A 7 -1.07 -19.54 -2.33
C TYR A 7 -1.57 -19.30 -3.74
N PHE A 8 -1.89 -20.35 -4.50
CA PHE A 8 -2.46 -20.21 -5.83
C PHE A 8 -3.73 -19.36 -5.79
N ARG A 9 -4.66 -19.62 -4.87
CA ARG A 9 -5.90 -18.84 -4.78
C ARG A 9 -5.67 -17.37 -4.40
N HIS A 10 -4.77 -17.10 -3.47
CA HIS A 10 -4.53 -15.74 -2.98
C HIS A 10 -3.53 -14.94 -3.82
N LEU A 11 -2.79 -15.57 -4.74
CA LEU A 11 -1.84 -14.90 -5.63
C LEU A 11 -2.26 -14.96 -7.10
N ALA A 12 -2.69 -16.11 -7.61
CA ALA A 12 -2.94 -16.31 -9.04
C ALA A 12 -4.13 -15.53 -9.58
N ILE A 13 -5.11 -15.16 -8.74
CA ILE A 13 -6.21 -14.29 -9.14
C ILE A 13 -5.88 -12.82 -8.88
N PRO A 14 -5.48 -12.40 -7.65
CA PRO A 14 -5.32 -10.98 -7.37
C PRO A 14 -4.11 -10.35 -8.07
N LEU A 15 -2.98 -11.06 -8.19
CA LEU A 15 -1.77 -10.47 -8.76
C LEU A 15 -1.92 -10.12 -10.24
N PRO A 16 -2.41 -11.01 -11.14
CA PRO A 16 -2.59 -10.62 -12.55
C PRO A 16 -3.53 -9.43 -12.72
N LEU A 17 -4.61 -9.36 -11.93
CA LEU A 17 -5.53 -8.22 -11.95
C LEU A 17 -4.82 -6.93 -11.52
N LEU A 18 -4.06 -6.96 -10.43
CA LEU A 18 -3.34 -5.79 -9.94
C LEU A 18 -2.19 -5.38 -10.87
N PHE A 19 -1.45 -6.32 -11.46
CA PHE A 19 -0.43 -6.04 -12.46
C PHE A 19 -1.04 -5.50 -13.76
N GLY A 20 -2.19 -6.02 -14.18
CA GLY A 20 -2.95 -5.48 -15.30
C GLY A 20 -3.38 -4.04 -15.04
N LEU A 21 -3.89 -3.75 -13.83
CA LEU A 21 -4.24 -2.39 -13.43
C LEU A 21 -3.01 -1.48 -13.40
N PHE A 22 -1.90 -1.95 -12.82
CA PHE A 22 -0.62 -1.22 -12.83
C PHE A 22 -0.18 -0.87 -14.24
N TYR A 23 -0.27 -1.82 -15.18
CA TYR A 23 0.05 -1.60 -16.59
C TYR A 23 -0.88 -0.58 -17.27
N LEU A 24 -2.19 -0.59 -16.96
CA LEU A 24 -3.12 0.40 -17.50
C LEU A 24 -2.78 1.81 -16.97
N PHE A 25 -2.49 1.94 -15.67
CA PHE A 25 -2.16 3.24 -15.07
C PHE A 25 -0.82 3.79 -15.55
N ASP A 26 0.25 3.01 -15.46
CA ASP A 26 1.59 3.47 -15.82
C ASP A 26 1.86 3.35 -17.34
N GLY A 27 1.62 2.17 -17.90
CA GLY A 27 1.97 1.83 -19.29
C GLY A 27 1.04 2.41 -20.35
N ARG A 28 -0.26 2.58 -20.05
CA ARG A 28 -1.24 3.24 -20.93
C ARG A 28 -1.49 4.71 -20.58
N GLY A 29 -0.82 5.22 -19.55
CA GLY A 29 -0.87 6.63 -19.18
C GLY A 29 -2.15 7.07 -18.46
N TRP A 30 -2.96 6.16 -17.89
CA TRP A 30 -4.12 6.58 -17.09
C TRP A 30 -3.73 7.36 -15.83
N ASP A 31 -2.50 7.19 -15.33
CA ASP A 31 -1.95 8.05 -14.29
C ASP A 31 -1.99 9.53 -14.66
N LEU A 32 -1.64 9.86 -15.92
CA LEU A 32 -1.69 11.22 -16.41
C LEU A 32 -3.13 11.69 -16.54
N LEU A 33 -4.01 10.88 -17.14
CA LEU A 33 -5.43 11.22 -17.29
C LEU A 33 -6.08 11.55 -15.95
N CYS A 34 -5.87 10.71 -14.93
CA CYS A 34 -6.42 10.96 -13.60
C CYS A 34 -5.80 12.18 -12.92
N SER A 35 -4.49 12.39 -13.09
CA SER A 35 -3.77 13.52 -12.49
C SER A 35 -4.17 14.85 -13.12
N ASP A 36 -4.42 14.88 -14.43
CA ASP A 36 -4.84 16.07 -15.17
C ASP A 36 -6.21 16.59 -14.69
N LEU A 37 -7.09 15.71 -14.19
CA LEU A 37 -8.39 16.12 -13.61
C LEU A 37 -8.25 16.97 -12.34
N PHE A 38 -7.12 16.87 -11.64
CA PHE A 38 -6.88 17.55 -10.36
C PHE A 38 -5.78 18.61 -10.43
N PHE A 39 -5.11 18.74 -11.57
CA PHE A 39 -4.12 19.78 -11.80
C PHE A 39 -4.76 20.97 -12.51
N ASP A 40 -4.59 22.16 -11.98
CA ASP A 40 -5.00 23.39 -12.65
C ASP A 40 -3.86 23.84 -13.58
N SER A 41 -4.02 23.58 -14.88
CA SER A 41 -3.03 23.95 -15.89
C SER A 41 -2.99 25.44 -16.20
N ALA A 42 -4.07 26.19 -15.95
CA ALA A 42 -4.10 27.64 -16.14
C ALA A 42 -3.28 28.36 -15.05
N GLN A 43 -3.38 27.88 -13.81
CA GLN A 43 -2.62 28.41 -12.67
C GLN A 43 -1.27 27.69 -12.45
N GLY A 44 -1.04 26.56 -13.11
CA GLY A 44 0.18 25.76 -12.98
C GLY A 44 0.35 25.13 -11.59
N LEU A 45 -0.74 24.81 -10.89
CA LEU A 45 -0.69 24.35 -9.50
C LEU A 45 -1.65 23.18 -9.20
N TRP A 46 -1.44 22.56 -8.05
CA TRP A 46 -2.32 21.52 -7.49
C TRP A 46 -3.26 22.16 -6.45
N PRO A 47 -4.53 22.43 -6.77
CA PRO A 47 -5.41 23.24 -5.91
C PRO A 47 -5.59 22.64 -4.51
N TYR A 48 -5.66 21.31 -4.42
CA TYR A 48 -5.90 20.61 -3.16
C TYR A 48 -4.65 20.33 -2.33
N LYS A 49 -3.45 20.70 -2.82
CA LYS A 49 -2.16 20.41 -2.17
C LYS A 49 -2.11 20.84 -0.70
N HIS A 50 -2.71 21.99 -0.39
CA HIS A 50 -2.73 22.62 0.92
C HIS A 50 -4.14 22.67 1.54
N SER A 51 -5.10 21.94 0.97
CA SER A 51 -6.45 21.86 1.55
C SER A 51 -6.44 21.05 2.84
N TRP A 52 -7.24 21.46 3.83
CA TRP A 52 -7.34 20.80 5.14
C TRP A 52 -7.59 19.30 5.01
N TRP A 53 -8.59 18.91 4.21
CA TRP A 53 -8.99 17.50 4.10
C TRP A 53 -7.91 16.63 3.45
N ALA A 54 -7.18 17.13 2.45
CA ALA A 54 -6.17 16.33 1.75
C ALA A 54 -4.84 16.31 2.52
N ASN A 55 -4.42 17.46 3.06
CA ASN A 55 -3.12 17.61 3.71
C ASN A 55 -3.16 17.24 5.20
N GLU A 56 -4.08 17.81 5.97
CA GLU A 56 -4.11 17.62 7.42
C GLU A 56 -4.85 16.34 7.79
N LEU A 57 -6.05 16.11 7.24
CA LEU A 57 -6.84 14.94 7.58
C LEU A 57 -6.28 13.65 6.94
N LEU A 58 -6.21 13.59 5.60
CA LEU A 58 -5.83 12.35 4.91
C LEU A 58 -4.34 12.06 4.96
N HIS A 59 -3.48 13.08 4.86
CA HIS A 59 -2.03 12.86 4.88
C HIS A 59 -1.47 12.83 6.30
N ASP A 60 -1.57 13.91 7.07
CA ASP A 60 -0.97 13.94 8.42
C ASP A 60 -1.76 13.07 9.41
N GLY A 61 -3.08 13.24 9.47
CA GLY A 61 -3.98 12.44 10.30
C GLY A 61 -3.95 10.96 9.92
N GLY A 62 -3.95 10.65 8.62
CA GLY A 62 -3.78 9.28 8.13
C GLY A 62 -2.46 8.64 8.57
N ARG A 63 -1.35 9.41 8.56
CA ARG A 63 -0.05 8.93 9.05
C ARG A 63 -0.10 8.65 10.54
N HIS A 64 -0.68 9.56 11.33
CA HIS A 64 -0.82 9.37 12.77
C HIS A 64 -1.70 8.16 13.10
N LEU A 65 -2.80 7.95 12.38
CA LEU A 65 -3.65 6.77 12.54
C LEU A 65 -2.84 5.47 12.42
N ILE A 66 -2.04 5.34 11.36
CA ILE A 66 -1.20 4.15 11.16
C ILE A 66 -0.16 3.99 12.27
N VAL A 67 0.46 5.09 12.72
CA VAL A 67 1.41 5.05 13.84
C VAL A 67 0.73 4.58 15.13
N VAL A 68 -0.47 5.08 15.42
CA VAL A 68 -1.25 4.67 16.60
C VAL A 68 -1.62 3.19 16.53
N ILE A 69 -2.07 2.71 15.37
CA ILE A 69 -2.36 1.28 15.16
C ILE A 69 -1.11 0.43 15.40
N ALA A 70 0.02 0.80 14.79
CA ALA A 70 1.27 0.06 14.93
C ALA A 70 1.82 0.08 16.37
N ALA A 71 1.74 1.22 17.06
CA ALA A 71 2.17 1.36 18.45
C ALA A 71 1.28 0.55 19.40
N THR A 72 -0.03 0.55 19.17
CA THR A 72 -0.99 -0.26 19.95
C THR A 72 -0.72 -1.75 19.75
N ASP A 73 -0.53 -2.19 18.51
CA ASP A 73 -0.20 -3.59 18.19
C ASP A 73 1.16 -4.01 18.77
N LEU A 74 2.15 -3.10 18.77
CA LEU A 74 3.45 -3.32 19.41
C LEU A 74 3.32 -3.50 20.92
N LEU A 75 2.52 -2.67 21.57
CA LEU A 75 2.24 -2.79 23.00
C LEU A 75 1.54 -4.12 23.31
N LEU A 76 0.51 -4.51 22.54
CA LEU A 76 -0.17 -5.80 22.68
C LEU A 76 0.79 -6.98 22.47
N PHE A 77 1.67 -6.89 21.48
CA PHE A 77 2.71 -7.89 21.25
C PHE A 77 3.66 -8.00 22.44
N ALA A 78 4.17 -6.88 22.97
CA ALA A 78 5.06 -6.87 24.13
C ALA A 78 4.37 -7.44 25.39
N LEU A 79 3.15 -7.00 25.69
CA LEU A 79 2.37 -7.49 26.82
C LEU A 79 2.07 -9.00 26.71
N SER A 80 1.94 -9.54 25.49
CA SER A 80 1.74 -10.98 25.28
C SER A 80 2.91 -11.87 25.76
N PHE A 81 4.08 -11.30 26.04
CA PHE A 81 5.22 -12.03 26.63
C PHE A 81 5.19 -12.10 28.15
N SER A 82 4.45 -11.22 28.82
CA SER A 82 4.37 -11.17 30.29
C SER A 82 3.61 -12.36 30.92
N HIS A 83 2.70 -12.99 30.17
CA HIS A 83 1.90 -14.13 30.64
C HIS A 83 2.06 -15.35 29.70
N HIS A 84 2.90 -16.31 30.10
CA HIS A 84 3.46 -17.33 29.21
C HIS A 84 2.47 -18.30 28.53
N SER A 85 1.38 -18.70 29.20
CA SER A 85 0.51 -19.79 28.70
C SER A 85 -0.67 -19.29 27.86
N HIS A 86 -1.42 -18.30 28.36
CA HIS A 86 -2.73 -17.90 27.80
C HIS A 86 -2.63 -16.98 26.57
N TRP A 87 -1.48 -16.34 26.33
CA TRP A 87 -1.33 -15.29 25.32
C TRP A 87 -0.59 -15.70 24.05
N ARG A 88 -0.27 -17.00 23.89
CA ARG A 88 0.46 -17.50 22.71
C ARG A 88 -0.24 -17.13 21.40
N GLN A 89 -1.57 -17.19 21.38
CA GLN A 89 -2.34 -16.82 20.19
C GLN A 89 -2.25 -15.32 19.92
N ALA A 90 -2.46 -14.47 20.94
CA ALA A 90 -2.34 -13.01 20.82
C ALA A 90 -0.96 -12.59 20.32
N ARG A 91 0.11 -13.27 20.77
CA ARG A 91 1.49 -13.07 20.30
C ARG A 91 1.64 -13.34 18.81
N ARG A 92 1.10 -14.47 18.32
CA ARG A 92 1.12 -14.82 16.90
C ARG A 92 0.34 -13.81 16.05
N VAL A 93 -0.84 -13.39 16.53
CA VAL A 93 -1.69 -12.40 15.84
C VAL A 93 -0.94 -11.08 15.68
N SER A 94 -0.49 -10.51 16.80
CA SER A 94 0.12 -9.18 16.84
C SER A 94 1.48 -9.19 16.15
N GLY A 95 2.28 -10.25 16.35
CA GLY A 95 3.57 -10.40 15.67
C GLY A 95 3.44 -10.48 14.15
N TYR A 96 2.39 -11.14 13.65
CA TYR A 96 2.11 -11.18 12.20
C TYR A 96 1.67 -9.82 11.65
N LEU A 97 0.81 -9.08 12.36
CA LEU A 97 0.38 -7.76 11.91
C LEU A 97 1.53 -6.76 11.93
N LEU A 98 2.34 -6.72 13.00
CA LEU A 98 3.58 -5.97 13.07
C LEU A 98 4.52 -6.30 11.91
N LEU A 99 4.69 -7.58 11.58
CA LEU A 99 5.52 -8.01 10.47
C LEU A 99 5.01 -7.46 9.13
N CYS A 100 3.69 -7.50 8.91
CA CYS A 100 3.08 -6.93 7.70
C CYS A 100 3.30 -5.41 7.61
N ILE A 101 3.09 -4.69 8.72
CA ILE A 101 3.32 -3.23 8.80
C ILE A 101 4.79 -2.91 8.56
N ALA A 102 5.70 -3.56 9.27
CA ALA A 102 7.14 -3.33 9.19
C ALA A 102 7.70 -3.62 7.78
N LEU A 103 7.37 -4.77 7.20
CA LEU A 103 7.84 -5.12 5.85
C LEU A 103 7.18 -4.26 4.78
N GLY A 104 5.86 -4.03 4.86
CA GLY A 104 5.14 -3.23 3.85
C GLY A 104 5.66 -1.79 3.79
N THR A 105 5.76 -1.14 4.94
CA THR A 105 6.29 0.24 5.04
C THR A 105 7.80 0.31 4.80
N GLY A 106 8.57 -0.62 5.37
CA GLY A 106 10.03 -0.66 5.26
C GLY A 106 10.51 -0.93 3.84
N LEU A 107 9.97 -1.94 3.16
CA LEU A 107 10.32 -2.24 1.77
C LEU A 107 9.86 -1.13 0.82
N THR A 108 8.74 -0.46 1.10
CA THR A 108 8.33 0.74 0.35
C THR A 108 9.34 1.88 0.53
N ALA A 109 9.81 2.12 1.76
CA ALA A 109 10.80 3.15 2.05
C ALA A 109 12.17 2.86 1.38
N ILE A 110 12.58 1.59 1.33
CA ILE A 110 13.77 1.15 0.59
C ILE A 110 13.55 1.34 -0.91
N GLY A 111 12.39 0.92 -1.44
CA GLY A 111 11.99 1.09 -2.84
C GLY A 111 12.12 2.54 -3.32
N LYS A 112 11.64 3.49 -2.52
CA LYS A 112 11.77 4.94 -2.78
C LYS A 112 13.22 5.41 -2.95
N LYS A 113 14.17 4.77 -2.27
CA LYS A 113 15.60 5.14 -2.34
C LYS A 113 16.29 4.59 -3.57
N ILE A 114 15.83 3.45 -4.12
CA ILE A 114 16.51 2.75 -5.21
C ILE A 114 15.91 2.99 -6.59
N THR A 115 14.60 3.31 -6.66
CA THR A 115 13.87 3.50 -7.93
C THR A 115 14.05 4.89 -8.52
N HIS A 116 14.39 5.88 -7.69
CA HIS A 116 14.61 7.28 -8.06
C HIS A 116 13.47 7.95 -8.85
N ARG A 117 12.21 7.48 -8.69
CA ARG A 117 11.06 8.04 -9.42
C ARG A 117 10.56 9.33 -8.77
N HIS A 118 10.24 10.30 -9.62
CA HIS A 118 9.73 11.61 -9.22
C HIS A 118 8.22 11.60 -8.99
N CYS A 119 7.74 12.59 -8.24
CA CYS A 119 6.32 12.78 -7.95
C CYS A 119 5.68 13.54 -9.12
N PRO A 120 4.34 13.44 -9.31
CA PRO A 120 3.60 14.20 -10.31
C PRO A 120 4.00 15.67 -10.35
N LYS A 121 3.99 16.36 -9.21
CA LYS A 121 4.35 17.79 -9.07
C LYS A 121 5.76 18.20 -9.54
N HIS A 122 6.67 17.25 -9.77
CA HIS A 122 8.02 17.56 -10.26
C HIS A 122 8.13 17.46 -11.79
N TYR A 123 7.13 16.87 -12.45
CA TYR A 123 7.14 16.74 -13.90
C TYR A 123 6.73 18.04 -14.59
N GLN A 124 7.32 18.31 -15.76
CA GLN A 124 7.04 19.50 -16.59
C GLN A 124 5.56 19.66 -16.92
N ARG A 125 4.86 18.54 -17.15
CA ARG A 125 3.41 18.53 -17.36
C ARG A 125 2.63 19.20 -16.22
N TYR A 126 3.16 19.14 -14.99
CA TYR A 126 2.51 19.62 -13.76
C TYR A 126 3.23 20.80 -13.12
N GLY A 127 3.84 21.67 -13.94
CA GLY A 127 4.53 22.87 -13.48
C GLY A 127 5.93 22.64 -12.89
N GLY A 128 6.45 21.41 -12.97
CA GLY A 128 7.81 21.06 -12.55
C GLY A 128 8.85 21.24 -13.66
N THR A 129 10.05 20.71 -13.44
CA THR A 129 11.18 20.88 -14.36
C THR A 129 11.65 19.57 -15.01
N ILE A 130 11.12 18.43 -14.57
CA ILE A 130 11.60 17.10 -14.97
C ILE A 130 10.72 16.54 -16.10
N PRO A 131 11.28 16.01 -17.19
CA PRO A 131 10.48 15.37 -18.23
C PRO A 131 9.77 14.12 -17.67
N TYR A 132 8.52 13.90 -18.07
CA TYR A 132 7.78 12.71 -17.62
C TYR A 132 8.39 11.42 -18.18
N GLN A 133 8.47 10.39 -17.34
CA GLN A 133 8.93 9.06 -17.71
C GLN A 133 8.10 8.00 -16.97
N PRO A 134 7.35 7.14 -17.68
CA PRO A 134 6.61 6.06 -17.05
C PRO A 134 7.56 5.01 -16.46
N ILE A 135 7.09 4.27 -15.47
CA ILE A 135 7.88 3.28 -14.74
C ILE A 135 8.29 2.13 -15.66
N LEU A 136 7.37 1.68 -16.53
CA LEU A 136 7.54 0.60 -17.48
C LEU A 136 8.27 1.01 -18.77
N ALA A 137 8.76 2.25 -18.89
CA ALA A 137 9.54 2.67 -20.04
C ALA A 137 10.80 1.80 -20.20
N LEU A 138 10.94 1.14 -21.35
CA LEU A 138 12.08 0.27 -21.71
C LEU A 138 13.43 1.01 -21.65
N ASN A 139 13.44 2.31 -21.93
CA ASN A 139 14.63 3.16 -21.94
C ASN A 139 14.83 3.86 -20.60
N ASN A 140 14.87 3.08 -19.53
CA ASN A 140 15.00 3.56 -18.16
C ASN A 140 16.43 4.02 -17.83
N LYS A 141 16.99 4.95 -18.63
CA LYS A 141 18.16 5.69 -18.21
C LYS A 141 17.74 6.44 -16.96
N ARG A 142 18.30 6.10 -15.79
CA ARG A 142 18.16 6.87 -14.56
C ARG A 142 18.35 8.33 -14.96
N GLN A 143 17.26 9.11 -14.95
CA GLN A 143 17.34 10.53 -15.22
C GLN A 143 18.04 11.15 -14.02
N ALA A 144 19.37 11.17 -14.07
CA ALA A 144 20.20 11.99 -13.20
C ALA A 144 20.03 13.43 -13.69
N THR A 145 18.86 14.03 -13.45
CA THR A 145 18.69 15.46 -13.70
C THR A 145 19.50 16.20 -12.65
N THR A 146 20.48 16.97 -13.11
CA THR A 146 21.31 17.89 -12.29
C THR A 146 20.47 18.91 -11.51
N LYS A 147 19.21 19.11 -11.91
CA LYS A 147 18.22 19.98 -11.24
C LYS A 147 17.13 19.11 -10.57
N GLY A 148 17.24 18.89 -9.26
CA GLY A 148 16.15 18.31 -8.45
C GLY A 148 16.49 17.11 -7.56
N GLY A 149 17.70 16.54 -7.67
CA GLY A 149 18.12 15.38 -6.88
C GLY A 149 17.34 14.09 -7.20
N PRO A 150 17.63 12.95 -6.53
CA PRO A 150 16.94 11.70 -6.79
C PRO A 150 15.47 11.74 -6.33
N GLY A 151 14.54 11.36 -7.20
CA GLY A 151 13.12 11.22 -6.85
C GLY A 151 12.89 10.16 -5.76
N ARG A 152 11.86 10.34 -4.92
CA ARG A 152 11.54 9.42 -3.80
C ARG A 152 10.06 9.07 -3.71
N CYS A 153 9.40 8.95 -4.85
CA CYS A 153 7.93 8.89 -4.93
C CYS A 153 7.38 7.51 -5.31
N PHE A 154 8.22 6.54 -5.69
CA PHE A 154 7.78 5.18 -6.00
C PHE A 154 8.53 4.14 -5.17
N PRO A 155 7.86 3.20 -4.49
CA PRO A 155 6.40 3.06 -4.34
C PRO A 155 5.76 4.09 -3.39
N ALA A 156 4.43 4.07 -3.23
CA ALA A 156 3.67 5.02 -2.43
C ALA A 156 3.70 4.72 -0.91
N GLY A 157 4.57 5.44 -0.19
CA GLY A 157 4.78 5.21 1.24
C GLY A 157 3.61 5.57 2.16
N HIS A 158 2.73 6.49 1.76
CA HIS A 158 1.53 6.78 2.56
C HIS A 158 0.52 5.62 2.46
N ALA A 159 0.32 5.11 1.25
CA ALA A 159 -0.57 4.00 0.97
C ALA A 159 -0.09 2.68 1.62
N SER A 160 1.23 2.47 1.77
CA SER A 160 1.77 1.25 2.39
C SER A 160 1.34 1.07 3.84
N GLY A 161 1.17 2.17 4.58
CA GLY A 161 0.62 2.13 5.94
C GLY A 161 -0.76 1.47 5.96
N ALA A 162 -1.70 1.97 5.15
CA ALA A 162 -3.05 1.42 5.07
C ALA A 162 -3.10 0.01 4.48
N PHE A 163 -2.41 -0.24 3.36
CA PHE A 163 -2.42 -1.56 2.71
C PHE A 163 -1.69 -2.64 3.50
N SER A 164 -0.74 -2.29 4.38
CA SER A 164 -0.14 -3.28 5.28
C SER A 164 -1.15 -3.91 6.25
N LEU A 165 -2.28 -3.23 6.50
CA LEU A 165 -3.39 -3.74 7.31
C LEU A 165 -4.22 -4.82 6.61
N ILE A 166 -3.91 -5.20 5.35
CA ILE A 166 -4.45 -6.40 4.71
C ILE A 166 -4.19 -7.65 5.57
N GLY A 167 -3.16 -7.65 6.42
CA GLY A 167 -2.97 -8.70 7.43
C GLY A 167 -4.22 -8.97 8.29
N LEU A 168 -5.06 -7.96 8.54
CA LEU A 168 -6.32 -8.12 9.28
C LEU A 168 -7.29 -9.09 8.60
N TYR A 169 -7.28 -9.19 7.26
CA TYR A 169 -8.06 -10.19 6.52
C TYR A 169 -7.68 -11.61 6.95
N PHE A 170 -6.38 -11.90 6.97
CA PHE A 170 -5.84 -13.21 7.32
C PHE A 170 -6.03 -13.52 8.82
N ILE A 171 -5.92 -12.52 9.69
CA ILE A 171 -6.26 -12.65 11.11
C ILE A 171 -7.76 -12.98 11.30
N GLY A 172 -8.63 -12.28 10.56
CA GLY A 172 -10.08 -12.45 10.63
C GLY A 172 -10.55 -13.81 10.10
N GLN A 173 -9.85 -14.40 9.13
CA GLN A 173 -10.20 -15.73 8.58
C GLN A 173 -10.23 -16.85 9.63
N ARG A 174 -9.49 -16.70 10.73
CA ARG A 174 -9.57 -17.63 11.87
C ARG A 174 -10.90 -17.59 12.63
N HIS A 175 -11.58 -16.45 12.60
CA HIS A 175 -12.77 -16.20 13.42
C HIS A 175 -14.03 -16.39 12.59
N SER A 176 -14.16 -15.63 11.50
CA SER A 176 -15.25 -15.78 10.54
C SER A 176 -14.97 -15.05 9.23
N ARG A 177 -15.71 -15.41 8.19
CA ARG A 177 -15.68 -14.71 6.91
C ARG A 177 -16.03 -13.22 7.06
N SER A 178 -16.98 -12.89 7.95
CA SER A 178 -17.41 -11.50 8.16
C SER A 178 -16.28 -10.64 8.71
N PHE A 179 -15.58 -11.13 9.75
CA PHE A 179 -14.42 -10.43 10.32
C PHE A 179 -13.27 -10.29 9.31
N ALA A 180 -13.00 -11.35 8.53
CA ALA A 180 -11.99 -11.29 7.46
C ALA A 180 -12.32 -10.18 6.45
N MET A 181 -13.55 -10.16 5.95
CA MET A 181 -13.99 -9.17 4.97
C MET A 181 -14.05 -7.75 5.55
N ALA A 182 -14.39 -7.59 6.82
CA ALA A 182 -14.34 -6.29 7.50
C ALA A 182 -12.90 -5.76 7.54
N GLY A 183 -11.92 -6.59 7.92
CA GLY A 183 -10.50 -6.22 7.92
C GLY A 183 -9.97 -5.85 6.53
N LEU A 184 -10.34 -6.64 5.52
CA LEU A 184 -9.98 -6.35 4.13
C LEU A 184 -10.61 -5.02 3.65
N SER A 185 -11.91 -4.83 3.90
CA SER A 185 -12.64 -3.64 3.48
C SER A 185 -12.07 -2.39 4.14
N PHE A 186 -11.78 -2.46 5.44
CA PHE A 186 -11.16 -1.36 6.18
C PHE A 186 -9.81 -0.95 5.56
N SER A 187 -8.92 -1.92 5.31
CA SER A 187 -7.61 -1.64 4.71
C SER A 187 -7.73 -1.09 3.29
N MET A 188 -8.63 -1.63 2.47
CA MET A 188 -8.84 -1.18 1.09
C MET A 188 -9.44 0.22 1.02
N ILE A 189 -10.47 0.52 1.82
CA ILE A 189 -11.09 1.85 1.87
C ILE A 189 -10.07 2.87 2.33
N LEU A 190 -9.34 2.59 3.41
CA LEU A 190 -8.32 3.50 3.93
C LEU A 190 -7.20 3.73 2.90
N GLY A 191 -6.74 2.68 2.23
CA GLY A 191 -5.71 2.79 1.20
C GLY A 191 -6.16 3.54 -0.05
N LEU A 192 -7.44 3.43 -0.45
CA LEU A 192 -8.03 4.22 -1.51
C LEU A 192 -8.14 5.70 -1.12
N LEU A 193 -8.59 6.01 0.10
CA LEU A 193 -8.63 7.39 0.62
C LEU A 193 -7.23 8.02 0.65
N PHE A 194 -6.22 7.28 1.12
CA PHE A 194 -4.84 7.75 1.12
C PHE A 194 -4.31 7.94 -0.30
N THR A 195 -4.61 7.02 -1.21
CA THR A 195 -4.22 7.16 -2.62
C THR A 195 -4.84 8.40 -3.25
N PHE A 196 -6.14 8.61 -3.03
CA PHE A 196 -6.86 9.78 -3.53
C PHE A 196 -6.29 11.09 -2.97
N GLY A 197 -6.11 11.17 -1.65
CA GLY A 197 -5.50 12.35 -1.01
C GLY A 197 -4.11 12.66 -1.57
N GLN A 198 -3.28 11.65 -1.83
CA GLN A 198 -1.96 11.86 -2.43
C GLN A 198 -2.01 12.22 -3.93
N LEU A 199 -2.99 11.70 -4.67
CA LEU A 199 -3.20 12.01 -6.08
C LEU A 199 -3.53 13.50 -6.26
N VAL A 200 -4.55 14.00 -5.57
CA VAL A 200 -5.02 15.39 -5.74
C VAL A 200 -4.01 16.44 -5.26
N ARG A 201 -3.05 16.02 -4.42
CA ARG A 201 -1.92 16.85 -3.96
C ARG A 201 -0.72 16.82 -4.91
N GLY A 202 -0.78 16.03 -5.98
CA GLY A 202 0.33 15.81 -6.90
C GLY A 202 1.51 15.06 -6.28
N ALA A 203 1.28 14.29 -5.21
CA ALA A 203 2.32 13.61 -4.44
C ALA A 203 2.59 12.18 -4.96
N HIS A 204 1.58 11.48 -5.44
CA HIS A 204 1.74 10.14 -6.02
C HIS A 204 0.79 9.94 -7.19
N PHE A 205 1.26 9.18 -8.19
CA PHE A 205 0.38 8.57 -9.19
C PHE A 205 -0.36 7.37 -8.60
N ILE A 206 -1.46 6.95 -9.24
CA ILE A 206 -2.25 5.80 -8.78
C ILE A 206 -1.44 4.50 -8.96
N SER A 207 -0.65 4.37 -10.03
CA SER A 207 0.25 3.23 -10.21
C SER A 207 1.23 3.04 -9.04
N HIS A 208 1.68 4.13 -8.40
CA HIS A 208 2.56 4.06 -7.24
C HIS A 208 1.86 3.37 -6.07
N SER A 209 0.57 3.64 -5.87
CA SER A 209 -0.26 2.98 -4.86
C SER A 209 -0.61 1.55 -5.24
N ILE A 210 -0.90 1.26 -6.52
CA ILE A 210 -1.16 -0.12 -6.98
C ILE A 210 0.06 -1.02 -6.75
N ALA A 211 1.26 -0.56 -7.10
CA ALA A 211 2.50 -1.31 -6.82
C ALA A 211 2.69 -1.55 -5.32
N THR A 212 2.30 -0.59 -4.49
CA THR A 212 2.35 -0.72 -3.04
C THR A 212 1.33 -1.72 -2.51
N LEU A 213 0.12 -1.74 -3.08
CA LEU A 213 -0.90 -2.73 -2.80
C LEU A 213 -0.42 -4.14 -3.18
N ILE A 214 0.19 -4.31 -4.36
CA ILE A 214 0.80 -5.58 -4.78
C ILE A 214 1.83 -6.06 -3.75
N LEU A 215 2.73 -5.17 -3.32
CA LEU A 215 3.74 -5.47 -2.31
C LEU A 215 3.11 -5.91 -0.98
N CYS A 216 2.20 -5.09 -0.43
CA CYS A 216 1.59 -5.36 0.87
C CYS A 216 0.71 -6.61 0.85
N TRP A 217 -0.05 -6.84 -0.23
CA TRP A 217 -0.83 -8.05 -0.45
C TRP A 217 0.06 -9.29 -0.47
N THR A 218 1.17 -9.23 -1.22
CA THR A 218 2.12 -10.34 -1.33
C THR A 218 2.73 -10.68 0.03
N ILE A 219 3.18 -9.67 0.80
CA ILE A 219 3.69 -9.86 2.16
C ILE A 219 2.63 -10.52 3.05
N ALA A 220 1.41 -9.98 3.06
CA ALA A 220 0.34 -10.50 3.90
C ALA A 220 0.03 -11.98 3.58
N VAL A 221 -0.01 -12.35 2.29
CA VAL A 221 -0.21 -13.74 1.84
C VAL A 221 0.95 -14.64 2.24
N LEU A 222 2.20 -14.22 2.00
CA LEU A 222 3.40 -15.03 2.28
C LEU A 222 3.52 -15.38 3.77
N PHE A 223 3.15 -14.45 4.65
CA PHE A 223 3.24 -14.65 6.09
C PHE A 223 1.92 -15.11 6.74
N ALA A 224 0.83 -15.23 5.99
CA ALA A 224 -0.46 -15.69 6.50
C ALA A 224 -0.38 -17.03 7.26
N PRO A 225 0.46 -18.02 6.89
CA PRO A 225 0.59 -19.27 7.65
C PRO A 225 1.04 -19.11 9.11
N LEU A 226 1.58 -17.94 9.51
CA LEU A 226 1.87 -17.65 10.92
C LEU A 226 0.60 -17.54 11.78
N VAL A 227 -0.53 -17.21 11.15
CA VAL A 227 -1.80 -16.97 11.83
C VAL A 227 -2.92 -17.88 11.37
N ILE A 228 -2.85 -18.51 10.20
CA ILE A 228 -3.87 -19.43 9.69
C ILE A 228 -3.21 -20.78 9.38
N ASN A 229 -3.91 -21.89 9.61
CA ASN A 229 -3.50 -23.18 9.09
C ASN A 229 -4.16 -23.43 7.72
N PRO A 230 -3.43 -23.40 6.60
CA PRO A 230 -4.02 -23.54 5.27
C PRO A 230 -4.60 -24.93 4.97
N ALA A 231 -4.31 -25.93 5.81
CA ALA A 231 -4.88 -27.27 5.72
C ALA A 231 -6.24 -27.42 6.44
N GLU A 232 -6.49 -26.65 7.50
CA GLU A 232 -7.69 -26.77 8.37
C GLU A 232 -8.78 -25.76 8.05
N HIS A 233 -8.47 -24.69 7.29
CA HIS A 233 -9.45 -23.74 6.80
C HIS A 233 -9.67 -23.90 5.28
N PRO A 234 -10.31 -25.00 4.80
CA PRO A 234 -10.96 -24.94 3.51
C PRO A 234 -12.06 -23.88 3.64
N LEU A 235 -11.95 -22.81 2.85
CA LEU A 235 -12.95 -21.74 2.81
C LEU A 235 -14.36 -22.36 2.68
N PRO A 236 -15.38 -21.84 3.39
CA PRO A 236 -16.72 -22.40 3.34
C PRO A 236 -17.17 -22.48 1.89
N THR A 237 -17.48 -23.69 1.44
CA THR A 237 -18.22 -23.91 0.21
C THR A 237 -19.49 -23.11 0.34
N LYS A 238 -19.72 -22.20 -0.62
CA LYS A 238 -20.95 -21.41 -0.65
C LYS A 238 -22.13 -22.39 -0.65
N HIS A 239 -22.97 -22.32 0.39
CA HIS A 239 -24.38 -22.65 0.26
C HIS A 239 -25.06 -21.52 -0.51
#